data_AF-A0A7K3J0J0-F1
#
_entry.id   AF-A0A7K3J0J0-F1
#
_cell.length_a   1.000
_cell.length_b   1.000
_cell.length_c   1.000
_cell.angle_alpha   90.00
_cell.angle_beta   90.00
_cell.angle_gamma   90.00
#
_symmetry.space_group_name_H-M   'P 1'
#
loop_
_entity.id
_entity.type
_entity.pdbx_description
1 polymer ?
#
loop_
_entity_poly.entity_id
_entity_poly.type
_entity_poly.pdbx_seq_one_letter_code
_entity_poly.pdbx_strand_id
1 'polypeptide(L)'
;MKNLLKAAFVTIVTILFISGNGYGQVTPRPEAAPGARPGFRAPARIISPEIMPDNKVTFRVYSKDASKVTITGEWQTGPGGVEELVKNDTGMFSITVGPLKPELYAYNFTVDGVKALDANNVQVRRDGTNYQNFFIIPGPESDLYFHKNNVPHGTVTKVWYKSSVIGFDRRMYVYTPAGYEGDTQRYPVFYLLHGAGGDEDAWTNMGRTAQIMDNLIAQGKAKPMIVVMTNGNANQAGAQNEVPPVPVTQGQQGIPSGSGMTGKFEEHLVKDVVPFIEKNFRAL
;
A
#
# COMPACT_ATOMS: atom_id res chain seq x y z
N MET A 1 -57.55 -10.83 -25.49
CA MET A 1 -58.02 -10.25 -24.22
C MET A 1 -56.79 -9.77 -23.44
N LYS A 2 -56.18 -8.62 -23.77
CA LYS A 2 -56.31 -7.32 -23.05
C LYS A 2 -56.67 -7.45 -21.57
N ASN A 3 -55.75 -7.12 -20.67
CA ASN A 3 -56.05 -6.42 -19.42
C ASN A 3 -54.83 -5.60 -18.94
N LEU A 4 -55.02 -4.29 -18.98
CA LEU A 4 -54.18 -3.23 -18.43
C LEU A 4 -54.38 -3.15 -16.91
N LEU A 5 -53.32 -2.90 -16.14
CA LEU A 5 -53.42 -2.34 -14.79
C LEU A 5 -53.09 -0.84 -14.83
N LYS A 6 -54.03 -0.05 -14.32
CA LYS A 6 -54.00 1.43 -14.26
C LYS A 6 -53.24 1.90 -13.01
N ALA A 7 -52.42 2.93 -13.17
CA ALA A 7 -51.85 3.72 -12.08
C ALA A 7 -52.88 4.75 -11.57
N ALA A 8 -52.98 4.92 -10.25
CA ALA A 8 -53.83 5.93 -9.61
C ALA A 8 -52.99 7.15 -9.20
N PHE A 9 -53.38 8.33 -9.68
CA PHE A 9 -52.89 9.62 -9.19
C PHE A 9 -53.86 10.15 -8.12
N VAL A 10 -53.33 10.57 -6.98
CA VAL A 10 -54.09 11.27 -5.93
C VAL A 10 -53.69 12.74 -5.96
N THR A 11 -54.67 13.61 -6.23
CA THR A 11 -54.54 15.07 -6.18
C THR A 11 -55.25 15.57 -4.93
N ILE A 12 -54.55 16.30 -4.06
CA ILE A 12 -55.13 16.94 -2.88
C ILE A 12 -55.35 18.42 -3.21
N VAL A 13 -56.62 18.84 -3.12
CA VAL A 13 -57.05 20.24 -3.21
C VAL A 13 -57.34 20.71 -1.79
N THR A 14 -56.72 21.82 -1.38
CA THR A 14 -57.01 22.46 -0.09
C THR A 14 -57.57 23.86 -0.32
N ILE A 15 -58.76 24.09 0.23
CA ILE A 15 -59.54 25.33 0.15
C ILE A 15 -59.03 26.32 1.20
N LEU A 16 -58.89 27.59 0.80
CA LEU A 16 -58.45 28.71 1.62
C LEU A 16 -59.66 29.43 2.26
N PHE A 17 -59.65 29.63 3.58
CA PHE A 17 -60.54 30.57 4.26
C PHE A 17 -59.72 31.75 4.78
N ILE A 18 -60.12 32.96 4.40
CA ILE A 18 -59.54 34.23 4.90
C ILE A 18 -60.55 34.84 5.87
N SER A 19 -60.14 35.06 7.11
CA SER A 19 -60.76 36.00 8.03
C SER A 19 -59.68 36.91 8.58
N GLY A 20 -59.74 38.19 8.21
CA GLY A 20 -58.82 39.22 8.67
C GLY A 20 -59.22 39.75 10.04
N ASN A 21 -58.22 39.94 10.91
CA ASN A 21 -58.28 40.90 11.99
C ASN A 21 -57.00 41.73 11.94
N GLY A 22 -57.16 43.03 11.74
CA GLY A 22 -56.07 43.98 11.74
C GLY A 22 -55.61 44.31 13.16
N TYR A 23 -54.30 44.26 13.37
CA TYR A 23 -53.60 44.95 14.44
C TYR A 23 -52.30 45.54 13.84
N GLY A 24 -52.00 46.78 14.22
CA GLY A 24 -51.07 47.67 13.53
C GLY A 24 -49.64 47.14 13.36
N GLN A 25 -49.03 47.46 12.22
CA GLN A 25 -47.62 47.21 11.95
C GLN A 25 -46.76 48.12 12.84
N VAL A 26 -46.11 47.53 13.83
CA VAL A 26 -44.83 48.06 14.32
C VAL A 26 -43.80 47.64 13.27
N THR A 27 -43.24 48.58 12.52
CA THR A 27 -42.12 48.28 11.61
C THR A 27 -40.93 47.82 12.45
N PRO A 28 -40.44 46.58 12.31
CA PRO A 28 -39.23 46.15 13.00
C PRO A 28 -38.07 47.00 12.47
N ARG A 29 -37.25 47.55 13.37
CA ARG A 29 -35.94 48.09 12.99
C ARG A 29 -35.17 46.94 12.32
N PRO A 30 -34.44 47.17 11.21
CA PRO A 30 -33.61 46.12 10.62
C PRO A 30 -32.62 45.65 11.69
N GLU A 31 -32.72 44.40 12.11
CA GLU A 31 -31.65 43.78 12.86
C GLU A 31 -30.41 43.80 11.98
N ALA A 32 -29.30 44.29 12.53
CA ALA A 32 -28.01 44.20 11.87
C ALA A 32 -27.77 42.73 11.51
N ALA A 33 -27.44 42.46 10.25
CA ALA A 33 -27.13 41.11 9.80
C ALA A 33 -26.14 40.46 10.77
N PRO A 34 -26.38 39.22 11.24
CA PRO A 34 -25.47 38.56 12.14
C PRO A 34 -24.09 38.55 11.48
N GLY A 35 -23.09 39.10 12.19
CA GLY A 35 -21.72 39.19 11.69
C GLY A 35 -21.27 37.83 11.18
N ALA A 36 -20.74 37.79 9.97
CA ALA A 36 -20.26 36.56 9.35
C ALA A 36 -19.33 35.84 10.34
N ARG A 37 -19.72 34.64 10.77
CA ARG A 37 -18.85 33.79 11.58
C ARG A 37 -17.54 33.62 10.81
N PRO A 38 -16.36 33.78 11.43
CA PRO A 38 -15.11 33.48 10.76
C PRO A 38 -15.22 32.07 10.21
N GLY A 39 -15.20 31.95 8.88
CA GLY A 39 -15.23 30.64 8.24
C GLY A 39 -14.05 29.84 8.79
N PHE A 40 -14.32 28.64 9.33
CA PHE A 40 -13.27 27.67 9.60
C PHE A 40 -12.63 27.34 8.26
N ARG A 41 -11.57 28.07 7.88
CA ARG A 41 -10.68 27.67 6.81
C ARG A 41 -9.91 26.48 7.35
N ALA A 42 -10.30 25.28 6.92
CA ALA A 42 -9.42 24.13 7.08
C ALA A 42 -8.03 24.52 6.56
N PRO A 43 -6.96 24.24 7.29
CA PRO A 43 -5.62 24.53 6.81
C PRO A 43 -5.44 23.88 5.44
N ALA A 44 -4.80 24.59 4.51
CA ALA A 44 -4.54 24.06 3.17
C ALA A 44 -3.81 22.71 3.30
N ARG A 45 -4.33 21.69 2.64
CA ARG A 45 -3.75 20.35 2.65
C ARG A 45 -2.32 20.42 2.11
N ILE A 46 -1.35 19.91 2.87
CA ILE A 46 0.03 19.78 2.42
C ILE A 46 0.08 18.60 1.45
N ILE A 47 0.58 18.83 0.24
CA ILE A 47 0.85 17.77 -0.74
C ILE A 47 2.34 17.43 -0.64
N SER A 48 2.64 16.19 -0.26
CA SER A 48 3.99 15.64 -0.23
C SER A 48 3.89 14.11 -0.38
N PRO A 49 4.59 13.51 -1.37
CA PRO A 49 5.28 14.17 -2.48
C PRO A 49 4.27 14.75 -3.50
N GLU A 50 4.63 15.85 -4.16
CA GLU A 50 3.93 16.38 -5.33
C GLU A 50 4.74 16.08 -6.59
N ILE A 51 4.23 15.22 -7.46
CA ILE A 51 4.86 14.89 -8.74
C ILE A 51 4.38 15.88 -9.80
N MET A 52 5.32 16.62 -10.38
CA MET A 52 5.07 17.65 -11.38
C MET A 52 5.04 17.07 -12.80
N PRO A 53 4.43 17.75 -13.80
CA PRO A 53 4.40 17.27 -15.19
C PRO A 53 5.77 17.09 -15.86
N ASP A 54 6.81 17.78 -15.38
CA ASP A 54 8.18 17.65 -15.86
C ASP A 54 9.00 16.59 -15.08
N ASN A 55 8.32 15.68 -14.39
CA ASN A 55 8.89 14.63 -13.52
C ASN A 55 9.77 15.15 -12.38
N LYS A 56 9.69 16.43 -12.04
CA LYS A 56 10.21 16.91 -10.76
C LYS A 56 9.27 16.51 -9.63
N VAL A 57 9.83 16.43 -8.42
CA VAL A 57 9.06 16.09 -7.23
C VAL A 57 9.33 17.09 -6.14
N THR A 58 8.27 17.71 -5.62
CA THR A 58 8.35 18.60 -4.45
C THR A 58 7.95 17.86 -3.19
N PHE A 59 8.83 17.90 -2.19
CA PHE A 59 8.58 17.37 -0.85
C PHE A 59 8.36 18.50 0.14
N ARG A 60 7.50 18.27 1.13
CA ARG A 60 7.13 19.31 2.11
C ARG A 60 6.99 18.74 3.52
N VAL A 61 7.56 19.45 4.49
CA VAL A 61 7.42 19.15 5.92
C VAL A 61 7.13 20.45 6.66
N TYR A 62 6.02 20.51 7.40
CA TYR A 62 5.72 21.68 8.22
C TYR A 62 6.25 21.48 9.64
N SER A 63 7.10 22.40 10.09
CA SER A 63 7.51 22.52 11.49
C SER A 63 8.09 23.91 11.75
N LYS A 64 7.49 24.67 12.67
CA LYS A 64 8.04 25.96 13.10
C LYS A 64 9.26 25.78 14.00
N ASP A 65 9.31 24.70 14.77
CA ASP A 65 10.31 24.50 15.81
C ASP A 65 11.54 23.73 15.29
N ALA A 66 11.39 22.94 14.23
CA ALA A 66 12.51 22.20 13.67
C ALA A 66 13.56 23.13 13.10
N SER A 67 14.83 22.79 13.31
CA SER A 67 15.96 23.58 12.81
C SER A 67 16.43 23.10 11.45
N LYS A 68 16.42 21.77 11.24
CA LYS A 68 16.95 21.13 10.06
C LYS A 68 16.07 19.96 9.64
N VAL A 69 15.74 19.92 8.34
CA VAL A 69 15.07 18.78 7.72
C VAL A 69 15.86 18.39 6.48
N THR A 70 16.20 17.11 6.38
CA THR A 70 16.82 16.55 5.19
C THR A 70 16.00 15.39 4.63
N ILE A 71 16.25 15.04 3.37
CA ILE A 71 15.64 13.91 2.69
C ILE A 71 16.70 12.92 2.23
N THR A 72 16.43 11.63 2.45
CA THR A 72 17.18 10.52 1.89
C THR A 72 16.27 9.79 0.91
N GLY A 73 16.72 9.60 -0.33
CA GLY A 73 15.94 8.99 -1.39
C GLY A 73 16.77 8.23 -2.41
N GLU A 74 16.17 7.25 -3.07
CA GLU A 74 16.87 6.33 -3.99
C GLU A 74 17.40 6.99 -5.28
N TRP A 75 17.01 8.23 -5.59
CA TRP A 75 17.57 8.99 -6.71
C TRP A 75 18.98 9.56 -6.43
N GLN A 76 19.41 9.57 -5.17
CA GLN A 76 20.65 10.19 -4.74
C GLN A 76 21.84 9.26 -5.05
N THR A 77 22.85 9.77 -5.75
CA THR A 77 24.05 9.01 -6.12
C THR A 77 25.24 9.37 -5.24
N GLY A 78 25.96 8.37 -4.72
CA GLY A 78 27.27 8.55 -4.08
C GLY A 78 27.25 8.89 -2.58
N PRO A 79 28.44 8.93 -1.93
CA PRO A 79 28.56 9.25 -0.51
C PRO A 79 28.17 10.71 -0.23
N GLY A 80 27.30 10.95 0.73
CA GLY A 80 26.82 12.29 1.11
C GLY A 80 25.55 12.76 0.41
N GLY A 81 24.83 11.88 -0.29
CA GLY A 81 23.65 12.22 -1.10
C GLY A 81 22.42 12.79 -0.37
N VAL A 82 22.48 13.02 0.95
CA VAL A 82 21.36 13.58 1.72
C VAL A 82 21.17 15.06 1.35
N GLU A 83 19.96 15.42 0.92
CA GLU A 83 19.64 16.78 0.49
C GLU A 83 18.87 17.53 1.59
N GLU A 84 19.19 18.80 1.80
CA GLU A 84 18.56 19.63 2.85
C GLU A 84 17.36 20.40 2.28
N LEU A 85 16.25 20.43 3.02
CA LEU A 85 15.08 21.21 2.67
C LEU A 85 15.25 22.66 3.11
N VAL A 86 14.72 23.59 2.32
CA VAL A 86 14.73 25.03 2.64
C VAL A 86 13.48 25.37 3.46
N LYS A 87 13.69 25.94 4.65
CA LYS A 87 12.62 26.47 5.51
C LYS A 87 12.24 27.88 5.05
N ASN A 88 10.94 28.14 4.90
CA ASN A 88 10.42 29.49 4.69
C ASN A 88 10.00 30.17 6.02
N ASP A 89 9.66 31.46 5.96
CA ASP A 89 9.29 32.27 7.13
C ASP A 89 8.02 31.80 7.88
N THR A 90 7.22 30.91 7.27
CA THR A 90 6.01 30.35 7.88
C THR A 90 6.25 29.00 8.59
N GLY A 91 7.45 28.45 8.51
CA GLY A 91 7.80 27.14 9.08
C GLY A 91 7.57 25.95 8.12
N MET A 92 7.40 26.20 6.83
CA MET A 92 7.34 25.13 5.82
C MET A 92 8.74 24.85 5.30
N PHE A 93 9.19 23.61 5.43
CA PHE A 93 10.37 23.08 4.74
C PHE A 93 9.95 22.52 3.39
N SER A 94 10.71 22.82 2.33
CA SER A 94 10.49 22.25 1.01
C SER A 94 11.76 22.04 0.21
N ILE A 95 11.74 21.05 -0.67
CA ILE A 95 12.77 20.82 -1.69
C ILE A 95 12.09 20.31 -2.96
N THR A 96 12.62 20.67 -4.13
CA THR A 96 12.21 20.10 -5.40
C THR A 96 13.41 19.40 -6.03
N VAL A 97 13.26 18.11 -6.34
CA VAL A 97 14.30 17.28 -6.97
C VAL A 97 13.88 16.87 -8.38
N GLY A 98 14.83 16.37 -9.16
CA GLY A 98 14.61 15.89 -10.52
C GLY A 98 14.94 16.90 -11.61
N PRO A 99 14.51 16.65 -12.87
CA PRO A 99 13.59 15.61 -13.30
C PRO A 99 14.05 14.18 -12.99
N LEU A 100 13.15 13.35 -12.48
CA LEU A 100 13.41 11.93 -12.21
C LEU A 100 13.00 11.08 -13.41
N LYS A 101 13.72 9.97 -13.64
CA LYS A 101 13.32 8.98 -14.63
C LYS A 101 12.08 8.22 -14.12
N PRO A 102 11.25 7.64 -15.01
CA PRO A 102 10.18 6.74 -14.59
C PRO A 102 10.72 5.56 -13.78
N GLU A 103 10.39 5.53 -12.50
CA GLU A 103 10.75 4.47 -11.54
C GLU A 103 9.91 4.64 -10.25
N LEU A 104 9.93 3.63 -9.39
CA LEU A 104 9.57 3.69 -7.99
C LEU A 104 10.76 4.17 -7.14
N TYR A 105 10.58 5.28 -6.45
CA TYR A 105 11.59 5.79 -5.52
C TYR A 105 11.07 5.75 -4.09
N ALA A 106 11.80 5.08 -3.21
CA ALA A 106 11.60 5.21 -1.78
C ALA A 106 12.42 6.34 -1.18
N TYR A 107 11.89 6.89 -0.10
CA TYR A 107 12.49 7.98 0.64
C TYR A 107 12.02 8.03 2.10
N ASN A 108 12.75 8.79 2.90
CA ASN A 108 12.31 9.24 4.22
C ASN A 108 12.96 10.59 4.54
N PHE A 109 12.41 11.29 5.53
CA PHE A 109 13.02 12.49 6.06
C PHE A 109 13.95 12.17 7.24
N THR A 110 14.79 13.13 7.58
CA THR A 110 15.45 13.25 8.88
C THR A 110 15.14 14.64 9.43
N VAL A 111 14.46 14.72 10.57
CA VAL A 111 14.08 15.97 11.24
C VAL A 111 14.93 16.08 12.50
N ASP A 112 15.80 17.09 12.56
CA ASP A 112 16.72 17.33 13.67
C ASP A 112 17.49 16.06 14.13
N GLY A 113 17.95 15.26 13.17
CA GLY A 113 18.71 14.03 13.41
C GLY A 113 17.87 12.76 13.62
N VAL A 114 16.54 12.86 13.64
CA VAL A 114 15.63 11.71 13.82
C VAL A 114 14.96 11.34 12.51
N LYS A 115 15.02 10.06 12.13
CA LYS A 115 14.32 9.55 10.96
C LYS A 115 12.80 9.74 11.10
N ALA A 116 12.18 10.31 10.07
CA ALA A 116 10.73 10.51 10.02
C ALA A 116 10.18 10.06 8.65
N LEU A 117 8.99 9.46 8.68
CA LEU A 117 8.21 9.23 7.46
C LEU A 117 7.48 10.51 7.06
N ASP A 118 7.12 10.62 5.79
CA ASP A 118 6.21 11.62 5.28
C ASP A 118 4.77 11.30 5.71
N ALA A 119 4.27 12.05 6.68
CA ALA A 119 2.92 11.88 7.21
C ALA A 119 1.81 12.20 6.18
N ASN A 120 2.13 12.88 5.09
CA ASN A 120 1.17 13.21 4.03
C ASN A 120 1.15 12.18 2.88
N ASN A 121 2.09 11.23 2.89
CA ASN A 121 2.16 10.14 1.92
C ASN A 121 1.79 8.81 2.55
N VAL A 122 0.63 8.28 2.18
CA VAL A 122 0.14 6.98 2.67
C VAL A 122 0.96 5.79 2.15
N GLN A 123 1.72 5.96 1.08
CA GLN A 123 2.49 4.87 0.47
C GLN A 123 3.76 4.62 1.27
N VAL A 124 3.78 3.52 2.02
CA VAL A 124 4.90 3.06 2.84
C VAL A 124 5.26 1.64 2.43
N ARG A 125 6.56 1.37 2.26
CA ARG A 125 7.11 0.03 2.05
C ARG A 125 7.97 -0.39 3.24
N ARG A 126 8.24 -1.69 3.35
CA ARG A 126 9.09 -2.27 4.39
C ARG A 126 10.16 -3.18 3.79
N ASP A 127 11.42 -2.92 4.14
CA ASP A 127 12.56 -3.79 3.88
C ASP A 127 13.10 -4.33 5.22
N GLY A 128 12.72 -5.56 5.59
CA GLY A 128 13.04 -6.11 6.91
C GLY A 128 12.47 -5.22 8.03
N THR A 129 13.33 -4.45 8.70
CA THR A 129 12.96 -3.48 9.75
C THR A 129 12.95 -2.03 9.27
N ASN A 130 13.40 -1.77 8.03
CA ASN A 130 13.52 -0.44 7.46
C ASN A 130 12.23 -0.02 6.74
N TYR A 131 11.45 0.86 7.37
CA TYR A 131 10.28 1.49 6.75
C TYR A 131 10.65 2.76 6.01
N GLN A 132 10.09 2.94 4.81
CA GLN A 132 10.27 4.13 3.98
C GLN A 132 8.97 4.48 3.25
N ASN A 133 8.72 5.75 3.00
CA ASN A 133 7.69 6.13 2.03
C ASN A 133 8.17 5.81 0.62
N PHE A 134 7.25 5.72 -0.34
CA PHE A 134 7.62 5.65 -1.75
C PHE A 134 6.63 6.41 -2.65
N PHE A 135 7.07 6.68 -3.86
CA PHE A 135 6.24 7.17 -4.95
C PHE A 135 6.71 6.55 -6.27
N ILE A 136 5.89 6.66 -7.31
CA ILE A 136 6.21 6.12 -8.64
C ILE A 136 6.08 7.27 -9.64
N ILE A 137 7.17 7.60 -10.34
CA ILE A 137 7.14 8.54 -11.46
C ILE A 137 6.52 7.83 -12.65
N PRO A 138 5.41 8.32 -13.21
CA PRO A 138 4.77 7.68 -14.35
C PRO A 138 5.67 7.69 -15.59
N GLY A 139 5.67 6.59 -16.33
CA GLY A 139 6.30 6.47 -17.63
C GLY A 139 6.42 5.02 -18.09
N PRO A 140 6.97 4.79 -19.28
CA PRO A 140 7.04 3.45 -19.88
C PRO A 140 7.72 2.40 -19.00
N GLU A 141 8.79 2.79 -18.29
CA GLU A 141 9.60 1.88 -17.47
C GLU A 141 8.93 1.51 -16.15
N SER A 142 8.05 2.35 -15.62
CA SER A 142 7.39 2.16 -14.33
C SER A 142 5.93 1.74 -14.42
N ASP A 143 5.35 1.69 -15.62
CA ASP A 143 3.91 1.47 -15.84
C ASP A 143 3.42 0.16 -15.18
N LEU A 144 4.23 -0.90 -15.18
CA LEU A 144 3.88 -2.20 -14.60
C LEU A 144 3.78 -2.19 -13.07
N TYR A 145 4.33 -1.17 -12.40
CA TYR A 145 4.35 -1.10 -10.93
C TYR A 145 3.06 -0.54 -10.33
N PHE A 146 2.25 0.13 -11.16
CA PHE A 146 1.00 0.75 -10.76
C PHE A 146 -0.12 -0.29 -10.60
N HIS A 147 -0.91 -0.11 -9.54
CA HIS A 147 -2.25 -0.68 -9.48
C HIS A 147 -3.17 0.16 -10.37
N LYS A 148 -3.81 -0.47 -11.36
CA LYS A 148 -4.69 0.19 -12.34
C LYS A 148 -6.13 -0.27 -12.12
N ASN A 149 -7.06 0.66 -11.88
CA ASN A 149 -8.46 0.32 -11.56
C ASN A 149 -9.20 -0.43 -12.67
N ASN A 150 -8.73 -0.34 -13.91
CA ASN A 150 -9.32 -0.99 -15.09
C ASN A 150 -8.67 -2.34 -15.43
N VAL A 151 -7.81 -2.88 -14.57
CA VAL A 151 -7.15 -4.18 -14.74
C VAL A 151 -7.74 -5.18 -13.73
N PRO A 152 -8.12 -6.41 -14.14
CA PRO A 152 -8.51 -7.45 -13.18
C PRO A 152 -7.37 -7.80 -12.23
N HIS A 153 -7.68 -7.93 -10.94
CA HIS A 153 -6.67 -8.17 -9.90
C HIS A 153 -6.67 -9.60 -9.39
N GLY A 154 -5.49 -10.19 -9.26
CA GLY A 154 -5.30 -11.47 -8.61
C GLY A 154 -5.41 -11.39 -7.08
N THR A 155 -5.47 -12.54 -6.43
CA THR A 155 -5.55 -12.65 -4.96
C THR A 155 -4.16 -12.90 -4.39
N VAL A 156 -3.76 -12.16 -3.35
CA VAL A 156 -2.58 -12.48 -2.53
C VAL A 156 -3.05 -13.10 -1.22
N THR A 157 -2.70 -14.36 -1.00
CA THR A 157 -3.08 -15.13 0.19
C THR A 157 -1.88 -15.32 1.10
N LYS A 158 -2.00 -14.96 2.39
CA LYS A 158 -1.04 -15.36 3.43
C LYS A 158 -1.46 -16.72 3.98
N VAL A 159 -0.69 -17.77 3.72
CA VAL A 159 -1.05 -19.14 4.12
C VAL A 159 0.00 -19.75 5.04
N TRP A 160 -0.48 -20.48 6.05
CA TRP A 160 0.35 -21.27 6.97
C TRP A 160 0.37 -22.73 6.53
N TYR A 161 1.51 -23.39 6.69
CA TYR A 161 1.70 -24.79 6.36
C TYR A 161 2.69 -25.43 7.32
N LYS A 162 2.55 -26.75 7.51
CA LYS A 162 3.46 -27.53 8.36
C LYS A 162 4.75 -27.81 7.61
N SER A 163 5.88 -27.67 8.29
CA SER A 163 7.16 -28.16 7.77
C SER A 163 7.62 -29.41 8.52
N SER A 164 7.75 -30.52 7.81
CA SER A 164 8.37 -31.74 8.33
C SER A 164 9.89 -31.61 8.45
N VAL A 165 10.53 -30.87 7.54
CA VAL A 165 12.01 -30.69 7.49
C VAL A 165 12.51 -29.70 8.54
N ILE A 166 11.80 -28.60 8.74
CA ILE A 166 12.15 -27.52 9.66
C ILE A 166 11.59 -27.80 11.07
N GLY A 167 10.43 -28.46 11.16
CA GLY A 167 9.86 -28.94 12.43
C GLY A 167 8.89 -27.99 13.12
N PHE A 168 8.44 -26.93 12.45
CA PHE A 168 7.39 -26.03 12.90
C PHE A 168 6.59 -25.45 11.72
N ASP A 169 5.42 -24.87 12.01
CA ASP A 169 4.57 -24.25 10.98
C ASP A 169 5.18 -22.94 10.49
N ARG A 170 5.10 -22.72 9.17
CA ARG A 170 5.67 -21.55 8.50
C ARG A 170 4.63 -20.87 7.62
N ARG A 171 4.85 -19.58 7.37
CA ARG A 171 4.00 -18.77 6.49
C ARG A 171 4.68 -18.52 5.14
N MET A 172 3.85 -18.46 4.11
CA MET A 172 4.24 -18.00 2.78
C MET A 172 3.12 -17.15 2.17
N TYR A 173 3.46 -16.36 1.15
CA TYR A 173 2.49 -15.64 0.35
C TYR A 173 2.29 -16.36 -0.98
N VAL A 174 1.05 -16.42 -1.44
CA VAL A 174 0.69 -17.01 -2.73
C VAL A 174 -0.16 -16.03 -3.51
N TYR A 175 0.31 -15.64 -4.68
CA TYR A 175 -0.49 -14.93 -5.67
C TYR A 175 -1.22 -15.93 -6.58
N THR A 176 -2.53 -15.79 -6.72
CA THR A 176 -3.32 -16.46 -7.76
C THR A 176 -3.77 -15.43 -8.80
N PRO A 177 -3.76 -15.78 -10.11
CA PRO A 177 -4.11 -14.83 -11.16
C PRO A 177 -5.58 -14.43 -11.08
N ALA A 178 -5.93 -13.24 -11.59
CA ALA A 178 -7.32 -12.82 -11.70
C ALA A 178 -8.18 -13.87 -12.42
N GLY A 179 -9.37 -14.15 -11.90
CA GLY A 179 -10.25 -15.21 -12.41
C GLY A 179 -9.91 -16.62 -11.90
N TYR A 180 -8.96 -16.77 -10.98
CA TYR A 180 -8.72 -18.04 -10.31
C TYR A 180 -9.95 -18.52 -9.54
N GLU A 181 -10.63 -17.65 -8.80
CA GLU A 181 -11.88 -18.01 -8.12
C GLU A 181 -13.03 -18.13 -9.13
N GLY A 182 -13.80 -19.23 -9.05
CA GLY A 182 -14.93 -19.47 -9.96
C GLY A 182 -14.58 -20.22 -11.25
N ASP A 183 -13.32 -20.61 -11.44
CA ASP A 183 -12.87 -21.45 -12.57
C ASP A 183 -12.33 -22.82 -12.08
N THR A 184 -12.24 -23.77 -13.01
CA THR A 184 -11.64 -25.10 -12.84
C THR A 184 -10.24 -25.21 -13.44
N GLN A 185 -9.81 -24.21 -14.23
CA GLN A 185 -8.48 -24.18 -14.85
C GLN A 185 -7.36 -24.40 -13.82
N ARG A 186 -6.33 -25.17 -14.22
CA ARG A 186 -5.07 -25.33 -13.49
C ARG A 186 -3.98 -24.44 -14.08
N TYR A 187 -3.02 -24.03 -13.26
CA TYR A 187 -2.03 -23.03 -13.60
C TYR A 187 -0.60 -23.51 -13.33
N PRO A 188 0.39 -23.12 -14.14
CA PRO A 188 1.80 -23.33 -13.79
C PRO A 188 2.15 -22.52 -12.52
N VAL A 189 3.19 -22.96 -11.81
CA VAL A 189 3.65 -22.34 -10.57
C VAL A 189 5.04 -21.77 -10.76
N PHE A 190 5.23 -20.53 -10.29
CA PHE A 190 6.52 -19.87 -10.21
C PHE A 190 6.91 -19.64 -8.74
N TYR A 191 7.99 -20.28 -8.29
CA TYR A 191 8.56 -20.07 -6.96
C TYR A 191 9.57 -18.91 -6.99
N LEU A 192 9.26 -17.82 -6.29
CA LEU A 192 10.00 -16.56 -6.32
C LEU A 192 10.63 -16.29 -4.95
N LEU A 193 11.96 -16.32 -4.88
CA LEU A 193 12.74 -16.31 -3.63
C LEU A 193 13.36 -14.93 -3.37
N HIS A 194 13.33 -14.47 -2.12
CA HIS A 194 13.94 -13.20 -1.73
C HIS A 194 15.43 -13.36 -1.36
N GLY A 195 16.15 -12.23 -1.26
CA GLY A 195 17.53 -12.19 -0.78
C GLY A 195 17.66 -12.11 0.74
N ALA A 196 18.90 -11.97 1.23
CA ALA A 196 19.18 -11.81 2.66
C ALA A 196 18.45 -10.59 3.27
N GLY A 197 17.97 -10.71 4.51
CA GLY A 197 17.24 -9.66 5.22
C GLY A 197 15.75 -9.57 4.87
N GLY A 198 15.34 -10.14 3.74
CA GLY A 198 13.94 -10.26 3.34
C GLY A 198 13.17 -11.37 4.07
N ASP A 199 11.88 -11.44 3.76
CA ASP A 199 10.93 -12.44 4.24
C ASP A 199 9.82 -12.66 3.16
N GLU A 200 8.81 -13.48 3.45
CA GLU A 200 7.78 -13.86 2.47
C GLU A 200 6.92 -12.70 1.93
N ASP A 201 6.92 -11.54 2.60
CA ASP A 201 6.19 -10.33 2.20
C ASP A 201 6.97 -9.46 1.20
N ALA A 202 8.30 -9.63 1.12
CA ALA A 202 9.23 -8.73 0.43
C ALA A 202 8.91 -8.53 -1.05
N TRP A 203 8.58 -9.60 -1.78
CA TRP A 203 8.31 -9.53 -3.22
C TRP A 203 6.99 -8.80 -3.54
N THR A 204 5.97 -8.92 -2.70
CA THR A 204 4.74 -8.14 -2.87
C THR A 204 4.90 -6.69 -2.41
N ASN A 205 5.61 -6.46 -1.31
CA ASN A 205 5.73 -5.15 -0.67
C ASN A 205 6.72 -4.26 -1.42
N MET A 206 7.98 -4.71 -1.53
CA MET A 206 9.05 -4.00 -2.23
C MET A 206 9.02 -4.29 -3.73
N GLY A 207 8.87 -5.56 -4.10
CA GLY A 207 8.99 -6.02 -5.49
C GLY A 207 7.77 -5.78 -6.38
N ARG A 208 6.64 -5.31 -5.82
CA ARG A 208 5.40 -5.02 -6.57
C ARG A 208 4.86 -6.20 -7.38
N THR A 209 5.14 -7.44 -6.94
CA THR A 209 4.81 -8.66 -7.71
C THR A 209 3.34 -8.72 -8.12
N ALA A 210 2.40 -8.38 -7.23
CA ALA A 210 0.98 -8.43 -7.56
C ALA A 210 0.62 -7.48 -8.71
N GLN A 211 1.09 -6.23 -8.67
CA GLN A 211 0.82 -5.23 -9.72
C GLN A 211 1.48 -5.65 -11.04
N ILE A 212 2.72 -6.13 -11.00
CA ILE A 212 3.45 -6.57 -12.18
C ILE A 212 2.73 -7.76 -12.83
N MET A 213 2.35 -8.77 -12.05
CA MET A 213 1.67 -9.95 -12.57
C MET A 213 0.30 -9.61 -13.14
N ASP A 214 -0.52 -8.82 -12.44
CA ASP A 214 -1.83 -8.36 -12.93
C ASP A 214 -1.69 -7.65 -14.28
N ASN A 215 -0.77 -6.67 -14.36
CA ASN A 215 -0.57 -5.88 -15.57
C ASN A 215 -0.05 -6.74 -16.73
N LEU A 216 0.92 -7.63 -16.50
CA LEU A 216 1.47 -8.49 -17.55
C LEU A 216 0.44 -9.51 -18.06
N ILE A 217 -0.35 -10.11 -17.15
CA ILE A 217 -1.39 -11.08 -17.51
C ILE A 217 -2.50 -10.38 -18.31
N ALA A 218 -2.99 -9.23 -17.86
CA ALA A 218 -4.03 -8.48 -18.55
C ALA A 218 -3.58 -7.96 -19.93
N GLN A 219 -2.29 -7.66 -20.09
CA GLN A 219 -1.69 -7.29 -21.38
C GLN A 219 -1.41 -8.51 -22.29
N GLY A 220 -1.64 -9.74 -21.83
CA GLY A 220 -1.31 -10.96 -22.57
C GLY A 220 0.19 -11.23 -22.73
N LYS A 221 1.04 -10.55 -21.95
CA LYS A 221 2.51 -10.66 -22.00
C LYS A 221 3.05 -11.75 -21.07
N ALA A 222 2.27 -12.18 -20.09
CA ALA A 222 2.56 -13.35 -19.25
C ALA A 222 1.37 -14.30 -19.25
N LYS A 223 1.64 -15.61 -19.20
CA LYS A 223 0.57 -16.60 -18.96
C LYS A 223 0.04 -16.44 -17.53
N PRO A 224 -1.27 -16.62 -17.30
CA PRO A 224 -1.80 -16.75 -15.94
C PRO A 224 -1.05 -17.85 -15.18
N MET A 225 -0.50 -17.52 -14.01
CA MET A 225 0.31 -18.44 -13.20
C MET A 225 0.16 -18.14 -11.71
N ILE A 226 0.37 -19.15 -10.88
CA ILE A 226 0.47 -19.01 -9.42
C ILE A 226 1.90 -18.57 -9.10
N VAL A 227 2.08 -17.56 -8.25
CA VAL A 227 3.41 -17.14 -7.76
C VAL A 227 3.52 -17.41 -6.27
N VAL A 228 4.49 -18.22 -5.86
CA VAL A 228 4.70 -18.64 -4.47
C VAL A 228 5.93 -17.94 -3.94
N MET A 229 5.76 -17.16 -2.88
CA MET A 229 6.79 -16.36 -2.23
C MET A 229 7.01 -16.88 -0.82
N THR A 230 8.09 -17.63 -0.63
CA THR A 230 8.43 -18.30 0.63
C THR A 230 9.34 -17.45 1.50
N ASN A 231 9.33 -17.67 2.82
CA ASN A 231 10.39 -17.20 3.70
C ASN A 231 11.63 -18.11 3.55
N GLY A 232 12.74 -17.54 3.06
CA GLY A 232 14.02 -18.22 2.85
C GLY A 232 14.83 -18.44 4.12
N ASN A 233 14.50 -17.74 5.20
CA ASN A 233 15.19 -17.87 6.48
C ASN A 233 14.61 -19.07 7.24
N ALA A 234 15.29 -20.22 7.16
CA ALA A 234 14.75 -21.46 7.73
C ALA A 234 14.52 -21.37 9.25
N ASN A 235 15.21 -20.47 9.98
CA ASN A 235 15.03 -20.23 11.41
C ASN A 235 13.82 -19.33 11.75
N GLN A 236 13.04 -18.90 10.76
CA GLN A 236 11.87 -18.05 10.94
C GLN A 236 10.58 -18.78 10.53
N ALA A 237 9.52 -18.54 11.29
CA ALA A 237 8.17 -18.98 10.95
C ALA A 237 7.46 -18.03 9.97
N GLY A 238 7.82 -16.75 9.94
CA GLY A 238 7.28 -15.75 9.02
C GLY A 238 7.95 -14.39 9.21
N ALA A 239 7.44 -13.38 8.51
CA ALA A 239 7.97 -12.02 8.53
C ALA A 239 8.01 -11.43 9.95
N GLN A 240 9.16 -10.85 10.32
CA GLN A 240 9.46 -10.36 11.67
C GLN A 240 8.56 -9.22 12.18
N ASN A 241 7.84 -8.52 11.30
CA ASN A 241 6.89 -7.47 11.68
C ASN A 241 5.57 -8.03 12.23
N GLU A 242 5.23 -9.28 11.89
CA GLU A 242 3.96 -9.93 12.26
C GLU A 242 4.16 -11.21 13.07
N VAL A 243 5.32 -11.87 12.94
CA VAL A 243 5.63 -13.16 13.56
C VAL A 243 6.89 -13.00 14.42
N PRO A 244 6.77 -13.05 15.77
CA PRO A 244 7.93 -13.05 16.66
C PRO A 244 8.86 -14.24 16.39
N PRO A 245 10.12 -14.18 16.88
CA PRO A 245 11.04 -15.32 16.78
C PRO A 245 10.43 -16.61 17.36
N VAL A 246 10.70 -17.74 16.72
CA VAL A 246 10.26 -19.04 17.22
C VAL A 246 11.00 -19.37 18.53
N PRO A 247 10.28 -19.69 19.63
CA PRO A 247 10.93 -20.04 20.88
C PRO A 247 11.80 -21.29 20.70
N VAL A 248 13.03 -21.25 21.22
CA VAL A 248 13.86 -22.46 21.34
C VAL A 248 13.28 -23.30 22.48
N THR A 249 12.59 -24.40 22.15
CA THR A 249 12.10 -25.33 23.17
C THR A 249 13.28 -25.97 23.90
N GLN A 250 13.35 -25.85 25.23
CA GLN A 250 14.38 -26.50 26.05
C GLN A 250 14.41 -28.00 25.75
N GLY A 251 15.49 -28.48 25.14
CA GLY A 251 15.68 -29.89 24.75
C GLY A 251 16.00 -30.08 23.26
N GLN A 252 15.68 -29.11 22.41
CA GLN A 252 16.32 -28.97 21.11
C GLN A 252 17.49 -28.01 21.31
N GLN A 253 18.73 -28.47 21.15
CA GLN A 253 19.88 -27.57 21.05
C GLN A 253 19.49 -26.48 20.05
N GLY A 254 19.34 -25.25 20.55
CA GLY A 254 18.86 -24.13 19.76
C GLY A 254 19.64 -24.10 18.49
N ILE A 255 18.94 -24.21 17.35
CA ILE A 255 19.62 -24.33 16.08
C ILE A 255 20.50 -23.10 15.97
N PRO A 256 21.84 -23.25 15.99
CA PRO A 256 22.71 -22.10 16.05
C PRO A 256 22.39 -21.25 14.84
N SER A 257 22.15 -19.96 15.07
CA SER A 257 22.08 -18.96 14.02
C SER A 257 23.34 -19.08 13.17
N GLY A 258 23.24 -19.76 12.02
CA GLY A 258 24.29 -19.87 11.01
C GLY A 258 24.70 -21.28 10.57
N SER A 259 24.59 -22.34 11.39
CA SER A 259 25.28 -23.61 11.08
C SER A 259 24.40 -24.88 11.06
N GLY A 260 23.22 -24.89 11.66
CA GLY A 260 22.30 -26.06 11.63
C GLY A 260 21.15 -25.97 10.63
N MET A 261 21.13 -24.94 9.78
CA MET A 261 20.03 -24.63 8.85
C MET A 261 20.45 -24.55 7.39
N THR A 262 21.73 -24.75 7.09
CA THR A 262 22.23 -24.82 5.71
C THR A 262 21.59 -26.00 4.98
N GLY A 263 21.10 -25.78 3.75
CA GLY A 263 20.41 -26.82 2.96
C GLY A 263 18.97 -27.12 3.39
N LYS A 264 18.55 -26.70 4.59
CA LYS A 264 17.19 -26.99 5.08
C LYS A 264 16.11 -26.26 4.31
N PHE A 265 16.36 -25.04 3.84
CA PHE A 265 15.36 -24.31 3.06
C PHE A 265 15.09 -25.02 1.73
N GLU A 266 16.14 -25.47 1.05
CA GLU A 266 16.09 -26.15 -0.24
C GLU A 266 15.38 -27.50 -0.12
N GLU A 267 15.76 -28.30 0.89
CA GLU A 267 15.10 -29.58 1.17
C GLU A 267 13.62 -29.39 1.50
N HIS A 268 13.32 -28.41 2.36
CA HIS A 268 11.98 -28.03 2.76
C HIS A 268 11.11 -27.56 1.60
N LEU A 269 11.65 -26.75 0.69
CA LEU A 269 10.91 -26.26 -0.48
C LEU A 269 10.38 -27.43 -1.31
N VAL A 270 11.22 -28.44 -1.55
CA VAL A 270 10.84 -29.62 -2.35
C VAL A 270 9.94 -30.59 -1.58
N LYS A 271 10.19 -30.82 -0.29
CA LYS A 271 9.48 -31.85 0.49
C LYS A 271 8.18 -31.36 1.15
N ASP A 272 8.08 -30.07 1.46
CA ASP A 272 6.94 -29.51 2.19
C ASP A 272 6.18 -28.47 1.35
N VAL A 273 6.86 -27.48 0.74
CA VAL A 273 6.18 -26.38 0.02
C VAL A 273 5.53 -26.85 -1.28
N VAL A 274 6.30 -27.49 -2.17
CA VAL A 274 5.80 -27.95 -3.48
C VAL A 274 4.58 -28.87 -3.31
N PRO A 275 4.62 -29.92 -2.46
CA PRO A 275 3.45 -30.78 -2.25
C PRO A 275 2.27 -30.05 -1.62
N PHE A 276 2.51 -29.07 -0.74
CA PHE A 276 1.44 -28.25 -0.18
C PHE A 276 0.75 -27.42 -1.27
N ILE A 277 1.51 -26.80 -2.17
CA ILE A 277 0.96 -25.99 -3.25
C ILE A 277 0.15 -26.87 -4.21
N GLU A 278 0.70 -27.99 -4.66
CA GLU A 278 0.03 -28.91 -5.59
C GLU A 278 -1.26 -29.51 -5.02
N LYS A 279 -1.30 -29.74 -3.70
CA LYS A 279 -2.47 -30.28 -3.01
C LYS A 279 -3.57 -29.24 -2.79
N ASN A 280 -3.22 -28.00 -2.45
CA ASN A 280 -4.18 -27.01 -1.96
C ASN A 280 -4.53 -25.92 -2.99
N PHE A 281 -3.79 -25.85 -4.10
CA PHE A 281 -4.08 -24.97 -5.23
C PHE A 281 -4.26 -25.78 -6.52
N ARG A 282 -4.91 -25.21 -7.53
CA ARG A 282 -5.07 -25.81 -8.86
C ARG A 282 -3.78 -25.63 -9.67
N ALA A 283 -2.69 -26.24 -9.20
CA ALA A 283 -1.37 -26.20 -9.83
C ALA A 283 -1.18 -27.31 -10.87
N LEU A 284 -0.43 -27.04 -11.95
CA LEU A 284 0.00 -28.03 -12.95
C LEU A 284 1.18 -28.86 -12.48
#